data_AF-V9G6I7-F1
#
_entry.id   AF-V9G6I7-F1
#
_cell.length_a   1.000
_cell.length_b   1.000
_cell.length_c   1.000
_cell.angle_alpha   90.00
_cell.angle_beta   90.00
_cell.angle_gamma   90.00
#
_symmetry.space_group_name_H-M   'P 1'
#
loop_
_entity.id
_entity.type
_entity.pdbx_description
1 polymer ?
#
loop_
_entity_poly.entity_id
_entity_poly.type
_entity_poly.pdbx_seq_one_letter_code
_entity_poly.pdbx_strand_id
1 'polypeptide(L)' 'MSDKSTPISYGGQAVIEGVMFGGKHVNVTAVRRKNNEIMFLEVPREDKNWVRKLRKIPLLRGIVSLIDSSIKAPNI' A
#
# COMPACT_ATOMS: atom_id res chain seq x y z
N MET A 1 26.45 0.28 22.43
CA MET A 1 25.01 0.00 22.30
C MET A 1 24.70 0.02 20.82
N SER A 2 24.19 -1.07 20.26
CA SER A 2 23.96 -1.20 18.81
C SER A 2 22.58 -0.65 18.49
N ASP A 3 22.51 0.57 17.96
CA ASP A 3 21.27 1.19 17.48
C ASP A 3 20.79 0.42 16.24
N LYS A 4 19.98 -0.60 16.49
CA LYS A 4 19.35 -1.42 15.45
C LYS A 4 18.20 -0.60 14.86
N SER A 5 18.49 0.21 13.85
CA SER A 5 17.47 0.88 13.06
C SER A 5 16.52 -0.17 12.48
N THR A 6 15.29 -0.23 12.98
CA THR A 6 14.28 -1.15 12.43
C THR A 6 14.03 -0.73 10.97
N PRO A 7 14.22 -1.61 9.98
CA PRO A 7 14.04 -1.23 8.59
C PRO A 7 12.60 -0.79 8.38
N ILE A 8 12.43 0.42 7.84
CA ILE A 8 11.10 0.93 7.49
C ILE A 8 10.62 0.13 6.28
N SER A 9 9.58 -0.67 6.46
CA SER A 9 9.01 -1.48 5.39
C SER A 9 8.13 -0.61 4.50
N TYR A 10 8.55 -0.44 3.25
CA TYR A 10 7.76 0.14 2.17
C TYR A 10 7.37 -0.98 1.21
N GLY A 11 6.07 -1.05 0.89
CA GLY A 11 5.55 -1.96 -0.13
C GLY A 11 5.13 -1.18 -1.37
N GLY A 12 4.93 -1.87 -2.49
CA GLY A 12 4.45 -1.22 -3.70
C GLY A 12 3.52 -2.11 -4.52
N GLN A 13 2.74 -1.48 -5.39
CA GLN A 13 1.87 -2.12 -6.37
C GLN A 13 2.03 -1.39 -7.71
N ALA A 14 2.03 -2.15 -8.80
CA ALA A 14 1.99 -1.58 -10.15
C ALA A 14 0.56 -1.11 -10.49
N VAL A 15 0.46 0.08 -11.10
CA VAL A 15 -0.78 0.61 -11.69
C VAL A 15 -0.54 0.86 -13.18
N ILE A 16 -1.63 0.93 -13.96
CA ILE A 16 -1.57 0.93 -15.43
C ILE A 16 -0.62 2.02 -15.98
N GLU A 17 -0.66 3.20 -15.39
CA GLU A 17 0.13 4.37 -15.81
C GLU A 17 1.22 4.75 -14.81
N GLY A 18 1.62 3.84 -13.90
CA GLY A 18 2.67 4.16 -12.93
C GLY A 18 2.83 3.19 -11.77
N VAL A 19 3.21 3.71 -10.60
CA VAL A 19 3.56 2.89 -9.43
C VAL A 19 2.94 3.49 -8.18
N MET A 20 2.32 2.63 -7.36
CA MET A 20 1.89 2.94 -6.02
C MET A 20 2.92 2.45 -5.01
N PHE A 21 3.38 3.32 -4.13
CA PHE A 21 4.15 3.01 -2.93
C PHE A 21 3.25 3.11 -1.69
N GLY A 22 3.13 2.03 -0.95
CA GLY A 22 2.42 1.98 0.33
C GLY A 22 3.39 2.13 1.50
N GLY A 23 3.34 3.29 2.17
CA GLY A 23 4.03 3.52 3.44
C GLY A 23 3.17 3.14 4.65
N LYS A 24 3.73 3.31 5.85
CA LYS A 24 3.05 3.00 7.12
C LYS A 24 1.84 3.91 7.39
N HIS A 25 1.90 5.16 6.95
CA HIS A 25 0.88 6.18 7.25
C HIS A 25 0.24 6.79 5.98
N VAL A 26 0.96 6.78 4.86
CA VAL A 26 0.54 7.39 3.60
C VAL A 26 0.85 6.43 2.46
N ASN A 27 -0.06 6.35 1.50
CA ASN A 27 0.16 5.71 0.22
C ASN A 27 0.38 6.81 -0.82
N VAL A 28 1.42 6.67 -1.65
CA VAL A 28 1.74 7.61 -2.73
C VAL A 28 1.66 6.88 -4.05
N THR A 29 0.84 7.37 -4.97
CA THR A 29 0.76 6.84 -6.33
C THR A 29 1.36 7.86 -7.30
N ALA A 30 2.41 7.48 -8.00
CA ALA A 30 2.95 8.26 -9.12
C ALA A 30 2.34 7.73 -10.42
N VAL A 31 1.70 8.60 -11.21
CA VAL A 31 1.14 8.27 -12.53
C VAL A 31 1.68 9.20 -13.60
N ARG A 32 1.97 8.65 -14.77
CA ARG A 32 2.33 9.41 -15.97
C ARG A 32 1.06 9.85 -16.68
N ARG A 33 0.92 11.15 -16.93
CA ARG A 33 -0.18 11.72 -17.71
C ARG A 33 0.15 11.67 -19.21
N LYS A 34 -0.88 11.78 -20.05
CA LYS A 34 -0.75 11.82 -21.52
C LYS A 34 0.13 12.96 -22.03
N ASN A 35 0.27 14.04 -21.25
CA ASN A 35 1.17 15.17 -21.52
C ASN A 35 2.61 14.94 -21.01
N ASN A 36 2.99 13.70 -20.68
CA ASN A 36 4.28 13.30 -20.12
C ASN A 36 4.63 13.86 -18.73
N GLU A 37 3.71 14.52 -18.05
CA GLU A 37 3.92 14.96 -16.67
C GLU A 37 3.71 13.80 -15.69
N ILE A 38 4.46 13.83 -14.59
CA ILE A 38 4.31 12.88 -13.48
C ILE A 38 3.46 13.56 -12.41
N MET A 39 2.32 12.96 -12.10
CA MET A 39 1.45 13.41 -11.03
C MET A 39 1.57 12.45 -9.84
N PHE A 40 1.64 13.03 -8.64
CA PHE A 40 1.66 12.28 -7.39
C PHE A 40 0.32 12.44 -6.68
N LEU A 41 -0.26 11.31 -6.27
CA LEU A 41 -1.47 11.27 -5.45
C LEU A 41 -1.12 10.67 -4.10
N GLU A 42 -1.23 11.49 -3.06
CA GLU A 42 -1.02 11.06 -1.67
C GLU A 42 -2.37 10.77 -1.01
N VAL A 43 -2.53 9.57 -0.51
CA VAL A 43 -3.75 9.13 0.18
C VAL A 43 -3.37 8.65 1.58
N PRO A 44 -3.96 9.22 2.65
CA PRO A 44 -3.74 8.74 4.00
C PRO A 44 -4.20 7.28 4.13
N ARG A 45 -3.40 6.48 4.83
CA ARG A 45 -3.65 5.06 4.97
C ARG A 45 -4.69 4.81 6.07
N GLU A 46 -5.94 4.64 5.68
CA GLU A 46 -6.98 4.14 6.59
C GLU A 46 -6.96 2.61 6.66
N ASP A 47 -6.11 2.06 7.53
CA ASP A 47 -6.17 0.63 7.85
C ASP A 47 -7.38 0.36 8.73
N LYS A 48 -8.37 -0.36 8.20
CA LYS A 48 -9.53 -0.79 8.98
C LYS A 48 -9.07 -1.68 10.13
N ASN A 49 -9.46 -1.35 11.37
CA ASN A 49 -9.03 -2.07 12.58
C ASN A 49 -9.29 -3.59 12.53
N TRP A 50 -10.35 -4.02 11.85
CA TRP A 50 -10.67 -5.44 11.68
C TRP A 50 -9.64 -6.16 10.78
N VAL A 51 -9.15 -5.54 9.71
CA VAL A 51 -8.11 -6.09 8.83
C VAL A 51 -6.80 -6.28 9.59
N ARG A 52 -6.40 -5.31 10.43
CA ARG A 52 -5.21 -5.45 11.30
C ARG A 52 -5.32 -6.61 12.28
N LYS A 53 -6.51 -6.87 12.83
CA LYS A 53 -6.74 -8.01 13.74
C LYS A 53 -6.66 -9.34 12.98
N LEU A 54 -7.28 -9.45 11.81
CA LEU A 54 -7.29 -10.69 11.03
C LEU A 54 -5.91 -11.05 10.44
N ARG A 55 -5.08 -10.06 10.05
CA ARG A 55 -3.71 -10.31 9.58
C ARG A 55 -2.77 -10.90 10.63
N LYS A 56 -3.14 -10.89 11.93
CA LYS A 56 -2.36 -11.54 13.00
C LYS A 56 -2.53 -13.07 13.03
N ILE A 57 -3.58 -13.59 12.42
CA ILE A 57 -3.87 -15.03 12.41
C ILE A 57 -3.23 -15.63 11.14
N PRO A 58 -2.21 -16.50 11.23
CA PRO A 58 -1.44 -16.97 10.07
C PRO A 58 -2.30 -17.59 8.97
N LEU A 59 -3.33 -18.36 9.35
CA LEU A 59 -4.23 -19.04 8.42
C LEU A 59 -5.15 -18.06 7.66
N LEU A 60 -5.69 -17.05 8.35
CA LEU A 60 -6.60 -16.06 7.76
C LEU A 60 -5.86 -14.93 7.04
N ARG A 61 -4.58 -14.70 7.39
CA ARG A 61 -3.75 -13.64 6.81
C ARG A 61 -3.67 -13.74 5.29
N GLY A 62 -3.55 -14.93 4.73
CA GLY A 62 -3.47 -15.13 3.27
C GLY A 62 -4.74 -14.66 2.55
N ILE A 63 -5.90 -15.16 2.99
CA ILE A 63 -7.22 -14.81 2.43
C ILE A 63 -7.49 -13.30 2.58
N VAL A 64 -7.23 -12.75 3.76
CA VAL A 64 -7.43 -11.33 4.05
C VAL A 64 -6.51 -10.45 3.19
N SER A 65 -5.27 -10.88 2.94
CA SER A 65 -4.35 -10.14 2.08
C SER A 65 -4.82 -10.11 0.62
N LEU A 66 -5.41 -11.19 0.12
CA LEU A 66 -5.99 -11.24 -1.22
C LEU A 66 -7.19 -10.30 -1.36
N ILE A 67 -8.13 -10.37 -0.41
CA ILE A 67 -9.32 -9.52 -0.39
C ILE A 67 -8.94 -8.04 -0.27
N ASP A 68 -8.03 -7.71 0.64
CA ASP A 68 -7.61 -6.33 0.89
C ASP A 68 -6.87 -5.73 -0.32
N SER A 69 -6.01 -6.51 -1.00
CA SER A 69 -5.40 -6.09 -2.27
C SER A 69 -6.44 -5.91 -3.39
N SER A 70 -7.48 -6.75 -3.43
CA SER A 70 -8.55 -6.65 -4.42
C SER A 70 -9.47 -5.45 -4.18
N ILE A 71 -9.72 -5.06 -2.93
CA ILE A 71 -10.54 -3.87 -2.58
C ILE A 71 -9.73 -2.58 -2.70
N LYS A 72 -8.41 -2.64 -2.45
CA LYS A 72 -7.51 -1.49 -2.57
C LYS A 72 -7.12 -1.19 -4.02
N ALA A 73 -7.41 -2.09 -4.98
CA ALA A 73 -7.31 -1.77 -6.40
C ALA A 73 -8.20 -0.55 -6.68
N PRO A 74 -7.61 0.62 -7.04
CA PRO A 74 -8.41 1.77 -7.39
C PRO A 74 -9.22 1.42 -8.64
N ASN A 75 -10.52 1.72 -8.62
CA ASN A 75 -11.29 1.84 -9.85
C ASN A 75 -10.64 2.97 -10.66
N ILE A 76 -9.81 2.59 -11.61
CA ILE A 76 -9.28 3.42 -12.69
C ILE A 76 -10.17 3.16 -13.90
#